data_AF-A0A2G9N9Y6-F1
#
_entry.id   AF-A0A2G9N9Y6-F1
#
_cell.length_a   1.000
_cell.length_b   1.000
_cell.length_c   1.000
_cell.angle_alpha   90.00
_cell.angle_beta   90.00
_cell.angle_gamma   90.00
#
_symmetry.space_group_name_H-M   'P 1'
#
loop_
_entity.id
_entity.type
_entity.pdbx_description
1 polymer ?
#
loop_
_entity_poly.entity_id
_entity_poly.type
_entity_poly.pdbx_seq_one_letter_code
_entity_poly.pdbx_strand_id
1 'polypeptide(L)'
;METTLLLKEKILPEQYKPELSFFETEKGIQLVKQTFQKKLAEKLSLHKVTAPKFLMVGEGLQDDLAGTQTPVSFESKFSKTPIEIVHSLAKWKRHALGKYDFKHQTGLYTEMDAIRKDEDVSPIHSIYVDQWDWERVISKEERTLPFLKEIVTKIYDAIQETSDILKKEFRSLSKTLPETITFLHSEDVEEEFPHLTPKERERKITQKYGAVFLIGIGYPLKS
;
A
#
# COMPACT_ATOMS: atom_id res chain seq x y z
N MET A 1 -18.19 8.98 5.25
CA MET A 1 -18.74 9.53 3.98
C MET A 1 -19.18 11.01 4.08
N GLU A 2 -18.76 11.78 5.09
CA GLU A 2 -18.98 13.24 5.18
C GLU A 2 -17.72 14.07 4.86
N THR A 3 -16.64 13.43 4.40
CA THR A 3 -15.42 14.12 3.94
C THR A 3 -15.55 14.72 2.53
N THR A 4 -16.70 14.52 1.87
CA THR A 4 -16.99 15.00 0.50
C THR A 4 -17.31 16.49 0.41
N LEU A 5 -17.05 17.28 1.46
CA LEU A 5 -17.30 18.73 1.46
C LEU A 5 -16.38 19.53 0.52
N LEU A 6 -15.31 18.91 -0.01
CA LEU A 6 -14.31 19.59 -0.85
C LEU A 6 -14.41 19.26 -2.34
N LEU A 7 -15.22 18.28 -2.74
CA LEU A 7 -15.23 17.76 -4.10
C LEU A 7 -16.57 18.09 -4.76
N LYS A 8 -16.55 19.04 -5.70
CA LYS A 8 -17.73 19.45 -6.49
C LYS A 8 -18.23 18.36 -7.45
N GLU A 9 -17.45 17.31 -7.66
CA GLU A 9 -17.72 16.26 -8.64
C GLU A 9 -18.03 14.91 -7.96
N LYS A 10 -18.95 14.15 -8.57
CA LYS A 10 -19.22 12.77 -8.16
C LYS A 10 -18.02 11.90 -8.55
N ILE A 11 -17.17 11.60 -7.56
CA ILE A 11 -16.00 10.73 -7.72
C ILE A 11 -16.39 9.26 -7.94
N LEU A 12 -17.55 8.85 -7.45
CA LEU A 12 -18.03 7.48 -7.58
C LEU A 12 -18.77 7.26 -8.90
N PRO A 13 -18.68 6.06 -9.51
CA PRO A 13 -19.46 5.70 -10.69
C PRO A 13 -20.97 5.89 -10.43
N GLU A 14 -21.72 6.34 -11.44
CA GLU A 14 -23.17 6.61 -11.30
C GLU A 14 -23.98 5.42 -10.80
N GLN A 15 -23.52 4.20 -11.10
CA GLN A 15 -24.19 2.94 -10.75
C GLN A 15 -23.72 2.38 -9.40
N TYR A 16 -22.83 3.05 -8.67
CA TYR A 16 -22.36 2.58 -7.38
C TYR A 16 -23.49 2.55 -6.35
N LYS A 17 -23.70 1.38 -5.75
CA LYS A 17 -24.64 1.18 -4.65
C LYS A 17 -23.88 0.53 -3.49
N PRO A 18 -23.82 1.16 -2.30
CA PRO A 18 -23.24 0.53 -1.12
C PRO A 18 -23.96 -0.79 -0.79
N GLU A 19 -23.19 -1.85 -0.57
CA GLU A 19 -23.72 -3.16 -0.12
C GLU A 19 -24.00 -3.19 1.40
N LEU A 20 -23.53 -2.18 2.14
CA LEU A 20 -23.63 -2.03 3.58
C LEU A 20 -24.25 -0.67 3.92
N SER A 21 -24.97 -0.61 5.05
CA SER A 21 -25.37 0.67 5.65
C SER A 21 -24.14 1.47 6.12
N PHE A 22 -24.35 2.73 6.50
CA PHE A 22 -23.29 3.59 7.01
C PHE A 22 -22.56 2.97 8.21
N PHE A 23 -23.30 2.56 9.25
CA PHE A 23 -22.69 2.00 10.46
C PHE A 23 -22.02 0.64 10.21
N GLU A 24 -22.59 -0.20 9.33
CA GLU A 24 -21.96 -1.45 8.92
C GLU A 24 -20.67 -1.19 8.14
N THR A 25 -20.64 -0.14 7.31
CA THR A 25 -19.43 0.27 6.59
C THR A 25 -18.32 0.70 7.56
N GLU A 26 -18.63 1.55 8.55
CA GLU A 26 -17.65 1.98 9.56
C GLU A 26 -17.12 0.78 10.38
N LYS A 27 -18.02 -0.13 10.77
CA LYS A 27 -17.63 -1.39 11.44
C LYS A 27 -16.76 -2.27 10.54
N GLY A 28 -17.10 -2.36 9.26
CA GLY A 28 -16.34 -3.10 8.25
C GLY A 28 -14.93 -2.55 8.04
N ILE A 29 -14.80 -1.21 7.95
CA ILE A 29 -13.50 -0.53 7.86
C ILE A 29 -12.64 -0.86 9.08
N GLN A 30 -13.21 -0.73 10.29
CA GLN A 30 -12.49 -1.08 11.52
C GLN A 30 -12.04 -2.54 11.53
N LEU A 31 -12.93 -3.46 11.15
CA LEU A 31 -12.64 -4.90 11.12
C LEU A 31 -11.53 -5.22 10.13
N VAL A 32 -11.56 -4.66 8.91
CA VAL A 32 -10.49 -4.81 7.92
C VAL A 32 -9.17 -4.32 8.50
N LYS A 33 -9.15 -3.11 9.07
CA LYS A 33 -7.91 -2.51 9.55
C LYS A 33 -7.28 -3.32 10.68
N GLN A 34 -8.08 -3.74 11.66
CA GLN A 34 -7.62 -4.53 12.80
C GLN A 34 -7.21 -5.95 12.43
N THR A 35 -7.94 -6.58 11.49
CA THR A 35 -7.66 -7.95 11.08
C THR A 35 -6.40 -8.00 10.22
N PHE A 36 -6.34 -7.18 9.16
CA PHE A 36 -5.22 -7.23 8.24
C PHE A 36 -3.89 -6.91 8.92
N GLN A 37 -3.84 -5.86 9.76
CA GLN A 37 -2.61 -5.52 10.47
C GLN A 37 -2.11 -6.67 11.37
N LYS A 38 -3.03 -7.40 12.01
CA LYS A 38 -2.70 -8.53 12.88
C LYS A 38 -2.15 -9.68 12.03
N LYS A 39 -2.83 -10.02 10.93
CA LYS A 39 -2.42 -11.09 10.02
C LYS A 39 -1.09 -10.80 9.33
N LEU A 40 -0.88 -9.56 8.89
CA LEU A 40 0.39 -9.11 8.32
C LEU A 40 1.53 -9.25 9.34
N ALA A 41 1.32 -8.77 10.57
CA ALA A 41 2.30 -8.85 11.64
C ALA A 41 2.66 -10.30 12.02
N GLU A 42 1.66 -11.17 12.14
CA GLU A 42 1.85 -12.60 12.43
C GLU A 42 2.63 -13.29 11.31
N LYS A 43 2.22 -13.13 10.05
CA LYS A 43 2.83 -13.85 8.91
C LYS A 43 4.25 -13.38 8.60
N LEU A 44 4.56 -12.11 8.85
CA LEU A 44 5.86 -11.51 8.54
C LEU A 44 6.74 -11.26 9.77
N SER A 45 6.30 -11.65 10.97
CA SER A 45 7.01 -11.42 12.24
C SER A 45 7.36 -9.94 12.46
N LEU A 46 6.34 -9.07 12.34
CA LEU A 46 6.50 -7.63 12.43
C LEU A 46 6.01 -7.09 13.77
N HIS A 47 6.75 -6.14 14.32
CA HIS A 47 6.35 -5.37 15.49
C HIS A 47 5.66 -4.07 15.06
N LYS A 48 4.52 -3.74 15.68
CA LYS A 48 3.92 -2.43 15.50
C LYS A 48 4.81 -1.37 16.14
N VAL A 49 5.18 -0.35 15.38
CA VAL A 49 5.94 0.81 15.87
C VAL A 49 5.20 2.10 15.56
N THR A 50 5.40 3.13 16.38
CA THR A 50 4.91 4.49 16.10
C THR A 50 5.85 5.17 15.12
N ALA A 51 5.32 5.60 13.98
CA ALA A 51 6.07 6.37 13.00
C ALA A 51 5.96 7.90 13.18
N PRO A 52 6.95 8.65 12.68
CA PRO A 52 6.82 10.10 12.55
C PRO A 52 5.76 10.45 11.49
N LYS A 53 5.00 11.52 11.75
CA LYS A 53 4.08 12.11 10.76
C LYS A 53 4.75 13.17 9.87
N PHE A 54 5.90 13.64 10.31
CA PHE A 54 6.65 14.68 9.66
C PHE A 54 8.15 14.51 9.95
N LEU A 55 8.98 14.96 9.02
CA LEU A 55 10.44 14.86 9.06
C LEU A 55 11.06 16.23 8.80
N MET A 56 12.24 16.45 9.36
CA MET A 56 13.02 17.66 9.10
C MET A 56 13.61 17.58 7.68
N VAL A 57 13.55 18.69 6.95
CA VAL A 57 14.19 18.77 5.62
C VAL A 57 15.70 18.59 5.76
N GLY A 58 16.29 17.79 4.86
CA GLY A 58 17.74 17.56 4.80
C GLY A 58 18.25 16.33 5.53
N GLU A 59 17.41 15.58 6.25
CA GLU A 59 17.81 14.33 6.90
C GLU A 59 17.90 13.13 5.93
N GLY A 60 17.42 13.28 4.68
CA GLY A 60 17.43 12.23 3.67
C GLY A 60 16.46 11.07 3.94
N LEU A 61 15.55 11.22 4.91
CA LEU A 61 14.59 10.20 5.32
C LEU A 61 13.23 10.30 4.62
N GLN A 62 12.92 11.45 4.01
CA GLN A 62 11.70 11.68 3.23
C GLN A 62 11.75 10.87 1.91
N ASP A 63 10.59 10.38 1.48
CA ASP A 63 10.42 9.75 0.17
C ASP A 63 10.06 10.80 -0.90
N ASP A 64 10.89 10.86 -1.93
CA ASP A 64 10.78 11.84 -3.02
C ASP A 64 9.79 11.38 -4.11
N LEU A 65 9.22 10.17 -3.99
CA LEU A 65 8.35 9.55 -4.99
C LEU A 65 9.03 9.57 -6.38
N ALA A 66 8.43 10.22 -7.39
CA ALA A 66 9.01 10.36 -8.72
C ALA A 66 9.92 11.61 -8.86
N GLY A 67 10.08 12.39 -7.79
CA GLY A 67 10.81 13.66 -7.79
C GLY A 67 10.04 14.85 -8.37
N THR A 68 8.78 14.64 -8.79
CA THR A 68 7.91 15.68 -9.35
C THR A 68 6.89 16.22 -8.35
N GLN A 69 6.64 15.50 -7.25
CA GLN A 69 5.70 15.87 -6.19
C GLN A 69 6.38 16.78 -5.16
N THR A 70 5.66 17.77 -4.65
CA THR A 70 6.16 18.65 -3.58
C THR A 70 5.49 18.30 -2.25
N PRO A 71 6.25 17.90 -1.20
CA PRO A 71 5.71 17.65 0.12
C PRO A 71 4.98 18.86 0.72
N VAL A 72 4.01 18.60 1.60
CA VAL A 72 3.41 19.66 2.41
C VAL A 72 4.43 20.08 3.48
N SER A 73 4.95 21.30 3.36
CA SER A 73 5.93 21.86 4.29
C SER A 73 5.32 22.88 5.25
N PHE A 74 5.88 22.98 6.46
CA PHE A 74 5.53 24.02 7.43
C PHE A 74 6.74 24.46 8.27
N GLU A 75 6.66 25.67 8.82
CA GLU A 75 7.65 26.21 9.74
C GLU A 75 7.27 25.89 11.19
N SER A 76 8.28 25.74 12.05
CA SER A 76 8.07 25.56 13.49
C SER A 76 8.75 26.67 14.28
N LYS A 77 8.22 27.01 15.46
CA LYS A 77 8.86 28.02 16.32
C LYS A 77 10.21 27.56 16.90
N PHE A 78 10.49 26.27 16.89
CA PHE A 78 11.68 25.68 17.52
C PHE A 78 12.81 25.39 16.53
N SER A 79 12.56 25.52 15.21
CA SER A 79 13.53 25.21 14.17
C SER A 79 13.46 26.23 13.04
N LYS A 80 14.62 26.68 12.57
CA LYS A 80 14.72 27.45 11.33
C LYS A 80 14.66 26.56 10.07
N THR A 81 14.91 25.27 10.23
CA THR A 81 14.79 24.28 9.15
C THR A 81 13.31 23.93 8.98
N PRO A 82 12.77 23.98 7.75
CA PRO A 82 11.41 23.55 7.46
C PRO A 82 11.18 22.07 7.82
N ILE A 83 9.93 21.75 8.09
CA ILE A 83 9.45 20.40 8.36
C ILE A 83 8.48 20.01 7.26
N GLU A 84 8.54 18.76 6.81
CA GLU A 84 7.64 18.22 5.78
C GLU A 84 6.80 17.07 6.33
N ILE A 85 5.53 17.03 5.93
CA ILE A 85 4.67 15.86 6.11
C ILE A 85 5.20 14.72 5.24
N VAL A 86 5.21 13.50 5.79
CA VAL A 86 5.74 12.34 5.08
C VAL A 86 4.90 11.98 3.86
N HIS A 87 5.54 11.61 2.73
CA HIS A 87 4.87 11.00 1.58
C HIS A 87 4.77 9.46 1.70
N SER A 88 5.81 8.87 2.30
CA SER A 88 5.92 7.48 2.74
C SER A 88 7.09 7.40 3.74
N LEU A 89 7.26 6.26 4.41
CA LEU A 89 8.39 6.04 5.32
C LEU A 89 9.43 5.08 4.74
N ALA A 90 9.48 4.92 3.41
CA ALA A 90 10.35 3.95 2.74
C ALA A 90 11.80 3.95 3.26
N LYS A 91 12.44 5.12 3.31
CA LYS A 91 13.83 5.26 3.82
C LYS A 91 13.88 5.17 5.35
N TRP A 92 12.90 5.76 6.04
CA TRP A 92 12.83 5.77 7.51
C TRP A 92 12.75 4.37 8.12
N LYS A 93 11.92 3.46 7.57
CA LYS A 93 11.75 2.12 8.16
C LYS A 93 13.06 1.35 8.18
N ARG A 94 13.82 1.40 7.09
CA ARG A 94 15.14 0.74 7.02
C ARG A 94 16.15 1.38 7.96
N HIS A 95 16.14 2.70 8.10
CA HIS A 95 16.94 3.39 9.13
C HIS A 95 16.55 2.93 10.54
N ALA A 96 15.26 2.83 10.85
CA ALA A 96 14.75 2.40 12.14
C ALA A 96 15.13 0.96 12.47
N LEU A 97 15.04 0.01 11.51
CA LEU A 97 15.48 -1.37 11.72
C LEU A 97 16.95 -1.45 12.17
N GLY A 98 17.83 -0.66 11.54
CA GLY A 98 19.25 -0.59 11.91
C GLY A 98 19.48 0.11 13.26
N LYS A 99 18.81 1.23 13.50
CA LYS A 99 18.94 2.02 14.73
C LYS A 99 18.52 1.24 15.97
N TYR A 100 17.47 0.41 15.86
CA TYR A 100 16.91 -0.35 16.97
C TYR A 100 17.33 -1.83 16.96
N ASP A 101 18.32 -2.20 16.14
CA ASP A 101 18.94 -3.54 16.13
C ASP A 101 17.91 -4.69 15.96
N PHE A 102 16.98 -4.53 15.03
CA PHE A 102 16.04 -5.59 14.65
C PHE A 102 16.82 -6.81 14.14
N LYS A 103 16.36 -8.00 14.55
CA LYS A 103 17.03 -9.25 14.22
C LYS A 103 16.56 -9.80 12.90
N HIS A 104 17.38 -10.67 12.32
CA HIS A 104 17.04 -11.40 11.11
C HIS A 104 15.65 -12.04 11.23
N GLN A 105 14.87 -11.95 10.16
CA GLN A 105 13.49 -12.42 10.05
C GLN A 105 12.43 -11.64 10.83
N THR A 106 12.82 -10.66 11.65
CA THR A 106 11.87 -9.74 12.29
C THR A 106 11.84 -8.41 11.56
N GLY A 107 10.80 -7.64 11.81
CA GLY A 107 10.62 -6.35 11.17
C GLY A 107 9.67 -5.46 11.93
N LEU A 108 9.31 -4.35 11.29
CA LEU A 108 8.34 -3.41 11.82
C LEU A 108 7.21 -3.18 10.83
N TYR A 109 6.07 -2.75 11.34
CA TYR A 109 5.06 -2.06 10.55
C TYR A 109 4.52 -0.87 11.32
N THR A 110 4.03 0.12 10.60
CA THR A 110 3.33 1.28 11.15
C THR A 110 2.07 1.56 10.35
N GLU A 111 1.10 2.17 11.00
CA GLU A 111 0.00 2.86 10.32
C GLU A 111 0.57 4.22 9.89
N MET A 112 0.83 4.36 8.59
CA MET A 112 1.38 5.58 8.00
C MET A 112 0.24 6.39 7.39
N ASP A 113 0.23 7.69 7.65
CA ASP A 113 -0.67 8.67 7.07
C ASP A 113 0.15 9.70 6.29
N ALA A 114 -0.20 9.96 5.05
CA ALA A 114 0.44 10.94 4.18
C ALA A 114 -0.57 11.88 3.52
N ILE A 115 -0.08 13.05 3.10
CA ILE A 115 -0.82 14.00 2.27
C ILE A 115 -0.11 14.13 0.92
N ARG A 116 -0.74 13.65 -0.14
CA ARG A 116 -0.30 13.78 -1.54
C ARG A 116 -1.15 14.82 -2.24
N LYS A 117 -0.83 16.09 -2.01
CA LYS A 117 -1.63 17.23 -2.52
C LYS A 117 -1.65 17.35 -4.05
N ASP A 118 -0.69 16.74 -4.73
CA ASP A 118 -0.51 16.80 -6.18
C ASP A 118 -1.12 15.58 -6.91
N GLU A 119 -1.99 14.81 -6.23
CA GLU A 119 -2.62 13.58 -6.75
C GLU A 119 -3.89 13.88 -7.57
N ASP A 120 -4.03 13.23 -8.73
CA ASP A 120 -5.27 13.23 -9.52
C ASP A 120 -6.35 12.38 -8.81
N VAL A 121 -7.31 13.05 -8.17
CA VAL A 121 -8.35 12.39 -7.36
C VAL A 121 -9.29 11.55 -8.23
N SER A 122 -9.51 10.30 -7.82
CA SER A 122 -10.37 9.34 -8.51
C SER A 122 -11.03 8.39 -7.50
N PRO A 123 -11.94 7.47 -7.90
CA PRO A 123 -12.50 6.50 -6.96
C PRO A 123 -11.46 5.62 -6.24
N ILE A 124 -10.22 5.56 -6.75
CA ILE A 124 -9.11 4.79 -6.16
C ILE A 124 -7.88 5.65 -5.81
N HIS A 125 -7.94 6.97 -5.99
CA HIS A 125 -6.85 7.91 -5.70
C HIS A 125 -7.35 9.05 -4.81
N SER A 126 -6.62 9.35 -3.73
CA SER A 126 -6.99 10.32 -2.70
C SER A 126 -5.77 11.13 -2.29
N ILE A 127 -5.99 12.42 -2.00
CA ILE A 127 -4.93 13.28 -1.42
C ILE A 127 -4.52 12.84 -0.02
N TYR A 128 -5.37 12.11 0.70
CA TYR A 128 -5.02 11.42 1.92
C TYR A 128 -4.71 9.96 1.60
N VAL A 129 -3.51 9.53 2.00
CA VAL A 129 -3.02 8.17 1.76
C VAL A 129 -2.70 7.53 3.10
N ASP A 130 -3.33 6.39 3.40
CA ASP A 130 -2.95 5.54 4.51
C ASP A 130 -2.29 4.24 4.02
N GLN A 131 -1.33 3.72 4.80
CA GLN A 131 -0.61 2.48 4.47
C GLN A 131 -0.27 1.70 5.74
N TRP A 132 -0.30 0.37 5.63
CA TRP A 132 0.52 -0.48 6.50
C TRP A 132 1.94 -0.47 5.96
N ASP A 133 2.71 0.53 6.39
CA ASP A 133 4.07 0.70 5.91
C ASP A 133 4.99 -0.21 6.73
N TRP A 134 5.62 -1.19 6.08
CA TRP A 134 6.33 -2.28 6.74
C TRP A 134 7.71 -2.55 6.15
N GLU A 135 8.62 -3.08 6.96
CA GLU A 135 9.97 -3.45 6.53
C GLU A 135 10.46 -4.64 7.38
N ARG A 136 11.23 -5.57 6.79
CA ARG A 136 11.74 -6.77 7.47
C ARG A 136 13.23 -6.95 7.21
N VAL A 137 13.97 -7.37 8.23
CA VAL A 137 15.40 -7.67 8.11
C VAL A 137 15.58 -9.01 7.40
N ILE A 138 16.29 -8.98 6.27
CA ILE A 138 16.59 -10.15 5.45
C ILE A 138 18.10 -10.40 5.39
N SER A 139 18.50 -11.65 5.19
CA SER A 139 19.90 -12.01 4.96
C SER A 139 20.34 -11.68 3.52
N LYS A 140 21.63 -11.88 3.22
CA LYS A 140 22.14 -11.68 1.86
C LYS A 140 21.67 -12.80 0.92
N GLU A 141 21.54 -14.01 1.45
CA GLU A 141 21.14 -15.23 0.76
C GLU A 141 19.65 -15.21 0.40
N GLU A 142 18.83 -14.51 1.17
CA GLU A 142 17.41 -14.28 0.90
C GLU A 142 17.15 -13.28 -0.24
N ARG A 143 18.18 -12.63 -0.81
CA ARG A 143 18.03 -11.66 -1.92
C ARG A 143 17.80 -12.36 -3.25
N THR A 144 16.69 -13.07 -3.34
CA THR A 144 16.35 -13.91 -4.49
C THR A 144 14.87 -13.76 -4.86
N LEU A 145 14.55 -14.02 -6.13
CA LEU A 145 13.17 -13.98 -6.60
C LEU A 145 12.25 -14.99 -5.88
N PRO A 146 12.66 -16.26 -5.62
CA PRO A 146 11.85 -17.19 -4.85
C PRO A 146 11.45 -16.65 -3.47
N PHE A 147 12.38 -15.99 -2.76
CA PHE A 147 12.08 -15.41 -1.47
C PHE A 147 11.12 -14.22 -1.57
N LEU A 148 11.26 -13.35 -2.58
CA LEU A 148 10.27 -12.30 -2.84
C LEU A 148 8.86 -12.91 -3.04
N LYS A 149 8.76 -13.98 -3.84
CA LYS A 149 7.48 -14.66 -4.08
C LYS A 149 6.92 -15.26 -2.79
N GLU A 150 7.75 -15.86 -1.95
CA GLU A 150 7.34 -16.37 -0.63
C GLU A 150 6.73 -15.27 0.25
N ILE A 151 7.39 -14.10 0.34
CA ILE A 151 6.89 -12.96 1.13
C ILE A 151 5.57 -12.43 0.57
N VAL A 152 5.45 -12.31 -0.75
CA VAL A 152 4.21 -11.89 -1.40
C VAL A 152 3.07 -12.87 -1.15
N THR A 153 3.32 -14.17 -1.21
CA THR A 153 2.32 -15.20 -0.87
C THR A 153 1.84 -15.04 0.57
N LYS A 154 2.75 -14.84 1.54
CA LYS A 154 2.37 -14.57 2.93
C LYS A 154 1.49 -13.31 3.08
N ILE A 155 1.81 -12.24 2.36
CA ILE A 155 0.97 -11.02 2.35
C ILE A 155 -0.40 -11.33 1.75
N TYR A 156 -0.45 -12.05 0.64
CA TYR A 156 -1.70 -12.42 -0.02
C TYR A 156 -2.59 -13.28 0.88
N ASP A 157 -2.02 -14.24 1.61
CA ASP A 157 -2.75 -15.03 2.59
C ASP A 157 -3.37 -14.14 3.69
N ALA A 158 -2.67 -13.09 4.15
CA ALA A 158 -3.22 -12.15 5.14
C ALA A 158 -4.43 -11.38 4.57
N ILE A 159 -4.39 -11.03 3.28
CA ILE A 159 -5.50 -10.40 2.57
C ILE A 159 -6.67 -11.39 2.47
N GLN A 160 -6.43 -12.64 2.08
CA GLN A 160 -7.46 -13.67 1.97
C GLN A 160 -8.14 -13.97 3.32
N GLU A 161 -7.37 -14.17 4.38
CA GLU A 161 -7.91 -14.39 5.73
C GLU A 161 -8.77 -13.21 6.21
N THR A 162 -8.34 -11.99 5.89
CA THR A 162 -9.11 -10.77 6.19
C THR A 162 -10.41 -10.71 5.39
N SER A 163 -10.37 -11.04 4.10
CA SER A 163 -11.56 -11.13 3.24
C SER A 163 -12.54 -12.17 3.77
N ASP A 164 -12.07 -13.34 4.20
CA ASP A 164 -12.91 -14.41 4.73
C ASP A 164 -13.59 -14.03 6.05
N ILE A 165 -12.86 -13.35 6.94
CA ILE A 165 -13.43 -12.82 8.20
C ILE A 165 -14.49 -11.77 7.89
N LEU A 166 -14.22 -10.86 6.95
CA LEU A 166 -15.14 -9.80 6.56
C LEU A 166 -16.46 -10.36 5.98
N LYS A 167 -16.38 -11.36 5.10
CA LYS A 167 -17.57 -12.03 4.52
C LYS A 167 -18.40 -12.78 5.56
N LYS A 168 -17.75 -13.38 6.58
CA LYS A 168 -18.45 -14.06 7.68
C LYS A 168 -19.25 -13.06 8.52
N GLU A 169 -18.71 -11.88 8.77
CA GLU A 169 -19.36 -10.82 9.53
C GLU A 169 -20.49 -10.15 8.71
N PHE A 170 -20.23 -9.83 7.44
CA PHE A 170 -21.16 -9.10 6.58
C PHE A 170 -21.57 -9.96 5.38
N ARG A 171 -22.68 -10.70 5.54
CA ARG A 171 -23.16 -11.67 4.54
C ARG A 171 -23.53 -11.05 3.18
N SER A 172 -23.78 -9.74 3.11
CA SER A 172 -24.03 -9.07 1.83
C SER A 172 -22.78 -9.00 0.95
N LEU A 173 -21.58 -9.00 1.56
CA LEU A 173 -20.31 -9.03 0.84
C LEU A 173 -20.05 -10.44 0.31
N SER A 174 -20.22 -10.61 -1.01
CA SER A 174 -20.16 -11.93 -1.67
C SER A 174 -18.91 -12.15 -2.55
N LYS A 175 -18.15 -11.10 -2.83
CA LYS A 175 -16.98 -11.18 -3.71
C LYS A 175 -15.86 -11.99 -3.07
N THR A 176 -15.31 -12.93 -3.82
CA THR A 176 -14.18 -13.75 -3.40
C THR A 176 -12.91 -13.34 -4.13
N LEU A 177 -11.79 -13.38 -3.40
CA LEU A 177 -10.47 -13.32 -4.00
C LEU A 177 -10.11 -14.70 -4.55
N PRO A 178 -9.28 -14.79 -5.60
CA PRO A 178 -8.69 -16.05 -6.04
C PRO A 178 -7.98 -16.78 -4.88
N GLU A 179 -7.86 -18.10 -4.99
CA GLU A 179 -7.14 -18.90 -3.99
C GLU A 179 -5.62 -18.64 -4.02
N THR A 180 -5.09 -18.28 -5.19
CA THR A 180 -3.65 -18.09 -5.40
C THR A 180 -3.36 -16.78 -6.13
N ILE A 181 -2.24 -16.14 -5.78
CA ILE A 181 -1.70 -14.99 -6.52
C ILE A 181 -0.83 -15.45 -7.69
N THR A 182 -1.05 -14.88 -8.87
CA THR A 182 -0.28 -15.19 -10.09
C THR A 182 0.93 -14.27 -10.18
N PHE A 183 2.12 -14.82 -10.44
CA PHE A 183 3.35 -14.04 -10.61
C PHE A 183 3.67 -13.87 -12.09
N LEU A 184 3.78 -12.61 -12.56
CA LEU A 184 4.10 -12.29 -13.96
C LEU A 184 5.24 -11.27 -14.00
N HIS A 185 6.15 -11.37 -14.96
CA HIS A 185 7.11 -10.29 -15.24
C HIS A 185 6.46 -9.24 -16.13
N SER A 186 6.78 -7.96 -15.88
CA SER A 186 6.31 -6.83 -16.69
C SER A 186 6.73 -6.94 -18.16
N GLU A 187 7.93 -7.47 -18.41
CA GLU A 187 8.47 -7.78 -19.74
C GLU A 187 7.61 -8.82 -20.48
N ASP A 188 7.27 -9.94 -19.82
CA ASP A 188 6.42 -10.99 -20.42
C ASP A 188 5.02 -10.45 -20.76
N VAL A 189 4.47 -9.60 -19.90
CA VAL A 189 3.15 -8.98 -20.11
C VAL A 189 3.19 -7.97 -21.26
N GLU A 190 4.29 -7.24 -21.43
CA GLU A 190 4.52 -6.37 -22.58
C GLU A 190 4.58 -7.19 -23.88
N GLU A 191 5.29 -8.31 -23.88
CA GLU A 191 5.40 -9.19 -25.05
C GLU A 191 4.06 -9.85 -25.40
N GLU A 192 3.24 -10.23 -24.40
CA GLU A 192 1.89 -10.77 -24.63
C GLU A 192 0.93 -9.70 -25.20
N PHE A 193 1.11 -8.43 -24.82
CA PHE A 193 0.21 -7.32 -25.17
C PHE A 193 0.94 -6.05 -25.65
N PRO A 194 1.68 -6.12 -26.77
CA PRO A 194 2.57 -5.04 -27.20
C PRO A 194 1.83 -3.76 -27.56
N HIS A 195 0.58 -3.87 -28.04
CA HIS A 195 -0.23 -2.74 -28.50
C HIS A 195 -1.05 -2.07 -27.38
N LEU A 196 -1.01 -2.60 -26.16
CA LEU A 196 -1.74 -2.04 -25.03
C LEU A 196 -0.83 -1.11 -24.22
N THR A 197 -1.41 -0.05 -23.66
CA THR A 197 -0.73 0.79 -22.66
C THR A 197 -0.49 0.01 -21.36
N PRO A 198 0.46 0.42 -20.49
CA PRO A 198 0.70 -0.23 -19.21
C PRO A 198 -0.57 -0.44 -18.36
N LYS A 199 -1.48 0.55 -18.32
CA LYS A 199 -2.75 0.44 -17.59
C LYS A 199 -3.73 -0.55 -18.21
N GLU A 200 -3.78 -0.64 -19.54
CA GLU A 200 -4.59 -1.65 -20.22
C GLU A 200 -4.01 -3.06 -20.03
N ARG A 201 -2.68 -3.20 -19.98
CA ARG A 201 -2.00 -4.45 -19.65
C ARG A 201 -2.35 -4.90 -18.22
N GLU A 202 -2.22 -4.02 -17.22
CA GLU A 202 -2.64 -4.27 -15.83
C GLU A 202 -4.11 -4.72 -15.75
N ARG A 203 -5.00 -4.04 -16.45
CA ARG A 203 -6.42 -4.40 -16.50
C ARG A 203 -6.65 -5.78 -17.12
N LYS A 204 -5.95 -6.10 -18.22
CA LYS A 204 -6.13 -7.38 -18.93
C LYS A 204 -5.64 -8.57 -18.12
N ILE A 205 -4.49 -8.47 -17.46
CA ILE A 205 -3.95 -9.55 -16.63
C ILE A 205 -4.79 -9.75 -15.36
N THR A 206 -5.28 -8.66 -14.74
CA THR A 206 -6.16 -8.78 -13.55
C THR A 206 -7.54 -9.32 -13.90
N GLN A 207 -8.08 -9.04 -15.09
CA GLN A 207 -9.29 -9.70 -15.58
C GLN A 207 -9.09 -11.21 -15.83
N LYS A 208 -7.90 -11.59 -16.33
CA LYS A 208 -7.57 -12.99 -16.64
C LYS A 208 -7.32 -13.84 -15.40
N TYR A 209 -6.58 -13.32 -14.42
CA TYR A 209 -6.09 -14.10 -13.28
C TYR A 209 -6.73 -13.72 -11.93
N GLY A 210 -7.45 -12.60 -11.87
CA GLY A 210 -8.05 -12.06 -10.64
C GLY A 210 -7.05 -11.39 -9.70
N ALA A 211 -5.95 -12.09 -9.35
CA ALA A 211 -4.91 -11.60 -8.45
C ALA A 211 -3.52 -11.82 -9.05
N VAL A 212 -2.75 -10.74 -9.18
CA VAL A 212 -1.45 -10.74 -9.84
C VAL A 212 -0.42 -9.98 -8.99
N PHE A 213 0.79 -10.53 -8.88
CA PHE A 213 1.99 -9.80 -8.50
C PHE A 213 2.84 -9.55 -9.75
N LEU A 214 2.96 -8.29 -10.15
CA LEU A 214 3.70 -7.88 -11.34
C LEU A 214 5.15 -7.54 -10.96
N ILE A 215 6.09 -8.34 -11.44
CA ILE A 215 7.53 -8.25 -11.15
C ILE A 215 8.19 -7.30 -12.16
N GLY A 216 9.16 -6.50 -11.69
CA GLY A 216 9.99 -5.69 -12.59
C GLY A 216 9.37 -4.32 -12.94
N ILE A 217 8.80 -3.63 -11.96
CA ILE A 217 8.35 -2.25 -12.13
C ILE A 217 9.50 -1.28 -11.83
N GLY A 218 9.77 -0.35 -12.76
CA GLY A 218 10.66 0.80 -12.53
C GLY A 218 11.72 1.05 -13.60
N TYR A 219 12.14 0.03 -14.36
CA TYR A 219 13.05 0.21 -15.50
C TYR A 219 12.24 0.35 -16.81
N PRO A 220 12.66 1.20 -17.77
CA PRO A 220 12.02 1.27 -19.08
C PRO A 220 11.99 -0.10 -19.77
N LEU A 221 10.84 -0.46 -20.32
CA LEU A 221 10.67 -1.68 -21.12
C LEU A 221 10.98 -1.39 -22.60
N LYS A 222 10.70 -2.34 -23.50
CA LYS A 222 11.02 -2.19 -24.94
C LYS A 222 10.11 -1.18 -25.63
N SER A 223 8.87 -1.04 -25.17
CA SER A 223 7.88 -0.11 -25.73
C SER A 223 7.87 1.26 -25.05
#